data_AF-A0A5N9DU16-F1
#
_entry.id   AF-A0A5N9DU16-F1
#
_cell.length_a   1.000
_cell.length_b   1.000
_cell.length_c   1.000
_cell.angle_alpha   90.00
_cell.angle_beta   90.00
_cell.angle_gamma   90.00
#
_symmetry.space_group_name_H-M   'P 1'
#
loop_
_entity.id
_entity.type
_entity.pdbx_description
1 polymer ?
#
loop_
_entity_poly.entity_id
_entity_poly.type
_entity_poly.pdbx_seq_one_letter_code
_entity_poly.pdbx_strand_id
1 'polypeptide(L)'
;MADKKEVMFYTDGRHSSVYMHEPPMYKQQYVEPIDELLDLGIDTITYAVGDCSVLLYDTKVGELWGHNVDLTSHAIWWKAARNVKSMIDRGIDPLMLVCEHAKSKGFQFLPSLLLNMGHTAHGRVTNCRVADFTTEHPEWVVGEEPEYPEAQFDQANRLSYAVSEVRENRLNVIRELICDYPSDGIEINMADYAPFVARKEVEEHTSTLTDWLKQIKDICDSASEAQGIKKRLVLRLNSTISGNKAMGMDVGKWIKDEMFDSVIATSGSGDGYEGYIGGLSELIDASKETSVTVLAAIEASNNTDFTPSVNYSAASNAYSAGADGVFFHTYYPMPKRYPYNYEATGRLRFMGHPDVISSKDKRYRLGMHDRAEVTRLNGLPVQLPIELSPTVKSGDISIYVSDDVKSAYALGKLWKCELQIMLPNTTESDEIDIFWNGEKIPKSAQRYADWVYQLRPRPEYAVNGYRIHVDLIDKYLPKIGENKVNVLINKKDEQIVDAIKVAEVRVAIDYLPHRNGLRDDEAYEE
;
A
#
# COMPACT_ATOMS: atom_id res chain seq x y z
N MET A 1 8.34 22.16 18.64
CA MET A 1 8.88 21.24 17.62
C MET A 1 7.74 20.94 16.68
N ALA A 2 7.96 20.91 15.36
CA ALA A 2 6.91 20.53 14.42
C ALA A 2 6.34 19.15 14.80
N ASP A 3 5.04 18.96 14.58
CA ASP A 3 4.29 17.73 14.88
C ASP A 3 4.77 16.60 13.94
N LYS A 4 5.93 15.99 14.27
CA LYS A 4 6.52 14.88 13.50
C LYS A 4 5.53 13.73 13.48
N LYS A 5 5.22 13.26 12.27
CA LYS A 5 4.32 12.13 12.02
C LYS A 5 5.09 10.83 11.97
N GLU A 6 4.47 9.73 12.39
CA GLU A 6 5.11 8.41 12.39
C GLU A 6 5.36 7.94 10.94
N VAL A 7 6.53 7.38 10.69
CA VAL A 7 6.84 6.67 9.45
C VAL A 7 7.14 5.21 9.75
N MET A 8 6.27 4.34 9.24
CA MET A 8 6.44 2.89 9.33
C MET A 8 6.91 2.32 7.99
N PHE A 9 7.81 1.33 8.04
CA PHE A 9 8.32 0.65 6.84
C PHE A 9 8.16 -0.86 6.95
N TYR A 10 7.53 -1.48 5.97
CA TYR A 10 7.47 -2.93 5.86
C TYR A 10 8.67 -3.48 5.12
N THR A 11 9.46 -4.30 5.81
CA THR A 11 10.44 -5.17 5.18
C THR A 11 9.87 -6.56 5.07
N ASP A 12 9.79 -7.05 3.84
CA ASP A 12 9.30 -8.38 3.52
C ASP A 12 10.21 -9.50 4.08
N GLY A 13 11.40 -9.18 4.58
CA GLY A 13 12.31 -10.14 5.22
C GLY A 13 12.80 -11.29 4.31
N ARG A 14 12.34 -11.32 3.04
CA ARG A 14 12.55 -12.41 2.07
C ARG A 14 13.16 -11.91 0.77
N HIS A 15 12.42 -11.11 -0.01
CA HIS A 15 12.89 -10.66 -1.33
C HIS A 15 14.16 -9.82 -1.27
N SER A 16 14.22 -8.86 -0.33
CA SER A 16 15.38 -8.03 -0.06
C SER A 16 16.32 -8.66 0.99
N SER A 17 16.23 -9.97 1.23
CA SER A 17 17.03 -10.66 2.26
C SER A 17 17.32 -12.11 1.84
N VAL A 18 16.72 -13.10 2.52
CA VAL A 18 17.07 -14.53 2.40
C VAL A 18 16.97 -15.13 1.01
N TYR A 19 16.30 -14.48 0.05
CA TYR A 19 16.23 -14.91 -1.35
C TYR A 19 17.51 -14.64 -2.14
N MET A 20 18.30 -13.63 -1.75
CA MET A 20 19.43 -13.14 -2.54
C MET A 20 20.75 -13.87 -2.25
N HIS A 21 20.95 -14.32 -1.01
CA HIS A 21 22.23 -14.88 -0.57
C HIS A 21 22.31 -16.39 -0.74
N GLU A 22 23.47 -16.90 -1.15
CA GLU A 22 23.73 -18.34 -1.14
C GLU A 22 23.96 -18.86 0.29
N PRO A 23 23.49 -20.07 0.63
CA PRO A 23 23.77 -20.67 1.93
C PRO A 23 25.26 -21.02 2.09
N PRO A 24 25.86 -20.80 3.28
CA PRO A 24 25.21 -20.23 4.46
C PRO A 24 25.18 -18.70 4.45
N MET A 25 24.04 -18.12 4.83
CA MET A 25 23.92 -16.69 5.12
C MET A 25 24.53 -16.35 6.48
N TYR A 26 25.18 -15.19 6.60
CA TYR A 26 25.83 -14.71 7.83
C TYR A 26 25.07 -13.55 8.47
N LYS A 27 25.33 -13.29 9.77
CA LYS A 27 24.63 -12.27 10.56
C LYS A 27 24.62 -10.89 9.88
N GLN A 28 25.77 -10.48 9.34
CA GLN A 28 25.93 -9.18 8.67
C GLN A 28 24.98 -9.06 7.47
N GLN A 29 24.87 -10.11 6.65
CA GLN A 29 23.98 -10.13 5.49
C GLN A 29 22.51 -10.10 5.89
N TYR A 30 22.15 -10.71 7.03
CA TYR A 30 20.75 -10.79 7.46
C TYR A 30 20.18 -9.46 7.94
N VAL A 31 21.05 -8.57 8.44
CA VAL A 31 20.64 -7.27 8.99
C VAL A 31 20.80 -6.12 8.00
N GLU A 32 21.45 -6.33 6.85
CA GLU A 32 21.56 -5.35 5.75
C GLU A 32 20.23 -4.64 5.42
N PRO A 33 19.07 -5.31 5.35
CA PRO A 33 17.81 -4.64 5.05
C PRO A 33 17.37 -3.60 6.08
N ILE A 34 17.83 -3.74 7.33
CA ILE A 34 17.60 -2.77 8.41
C ILE A 34 18.56 -1.60 8.28
N ASP A 35 19.83 -1.86 7.94
CA ASP A 35 20.84 -0.82 7.78
C ASP A 35 20.52 0.11 6.59
N GLU A 36 19.88 -0.39 5.53
CA GLU A 36 19.40 0.41 4.39
C GLU A 36 18.37 1.48 4.76
N LEU A 37 17.75 1.41 5.96
CA LEU A 37 16.73 2.35 6.43
C LEU A 37 17.28 3.47 7.31
N LEU A 38 18.57 3.43 7.67
CA LEU A 38 19.22 4.43 8.51
C LEU A 38 19.14 5.82 7.86
N ASP A 39 18.90 6.84 8.68
CA ASP A 39 18.81 8.26 8.29
C ASP A 39 17.72 8.60 7.24
N LEU A 40 16.78 7.68 6.98
CA LEU A 40 15.65 7.93 6.07
C LEU A 40 14.43 8.53 6.79
N GLY A 41 14.47 8.62 8.12
CA GLY A 41 13.35 9.13 8.94
C GLY A 41 12.27 8.09 9.22
N ILE A 42 12.60 6.79 9.10
CA ILE A 42 11.75 5.68 9.52
C ILE A 42 11.79 5.55 11.05
N ASP A 43 10.63 5.44 11.68
CA ASP A 43 10.49 5.27 13.13
C ASP A 43 10.34 3.79 13.52
N THR A 44 9.52 3.07 12.75
CA THR A 44 9.07 1.72 13.08
C THR A 44 9.26 0.79 11.89
N ILE A 45 9.84 -0.37 12.11
CA ILE A 45 9.99 -1.42 11.11
C ILE A 45 8.95 -2.49 11.39
N THR A 46 8.12 -2.79 10.39
CA THR A 46 7.31 -4.01 10.39
C THR A 46 8.03 -5.09 9.58
N TYR A 47 8.32 -6.23 10.19
CA TYR A 47 9.20 -7.25 9.63
C TYR A 47 8.45 -8.55 9.37
N ALA A 48 8.31 -8.96 8.11
CA ALA A 48 7.60 -10.19 7.78
C ALA A 48 8.34 -11.41 8.35
N VAL A 49 7.65 -12.19 9.19
CA VAL A 49 8.27 -13.34 9.87
C VAL A 49 8.16 -14.66 9.09
N GLY A 50 7.51 -14.64 7.92
CA GLY A 50 7.23 -15.84 7.13
C GLY A 50 6.15 -15.61 6.07
N ASP A 51 5.60 -16.70 5.54
CA ASP A 51 4.47 -16.68 4.61
C ASP A 51 3.16 -17.11 5.28
N CYS A 52 3.01 -16.78 6.56
CA CYS A 52 1.97 -17.28 7.47
C CYS A 52 2.07 -18.79 7.76
N SER A 53 1.84 -19.63 6.76
CA SER A 53 1.78 -21.09 6.92
C SER A 53 3.09 -21.65 7.48
N VAL A 54 4.21 -21.09 7.03
CA VAL A 54 5.56 -21.38 7.55
C VAL A 54 6.30 -20.10 7.92
N LEU A 55 7.24 -20.24 8.85
CA LEU A 55 7.99 -19.17 9.51
C LEU A 55 9.48 -19.22 9.16
N LEU A 56 10.15 -18.06 9.24
CA LEU A 56 11.56 -17.85 8.87
C LEU A 56 12.46 -17.58 10.09
N TYR A 57 12.07 -18.12 11.25
CA TYR A 57 12.81 -17.97 12.51
C TYR A 57 12.78 -19.27 13.32
N ASP A 58 13.48 -19.30 14.45
CA ASP A 58 13.59 -20.48 15.32
C ASP A 58 12.31 -20.72 16.16
N THR A 59 11.20 -20.93 15.47
CA THR A 59 9.87 -21.12 16.06
C THR A 59 9.76 -22.45 16.80
N LYS A 60 9.04 -22.43 17.93
CA LYS A 60 8.73 -23.61 18.78
C LYS A 60 7.30 -24.10 18.59
N VAL A 61 6.43 -23.26 18.03
CA VAL A 61 4.98 -23.50 17.95
C VAL A 61 4.45 -23.52 16.52
N GLY A 62 5.17 -22.92 15.57
CA GLY A 62 4.85 -22.96 14.15
C GLY A 62 5.78 -23.88 13.38
N GLU A 63 5.65 -23.83 12.06
CA GLU A 63 6.38 -24.71 11.16
C GLU A 63 7.45 -23.93 10.39
N LEU A 64 8.66 -24.47 10.33
CA LEU A 64 9.79 -23.80 9.70
C LEU A 64 9.68 -23.86 8.15
N TRP A 65 10.07 -22.79 7.48
CA TRP A 65 10.10 -22.70 6.02
C TRP A 65 10.93 -23.84 5.41
N GLY A 66 10.27 -24.71 4.64
CA GLY A 66 10.88 -25.85 3.97
C GLY A 66 11.22 -27.05 4.87
N HIS A 67 10.64 -27.16 6.07
CA HIS A 67 10.94 -28.24 7.03
C HIS A 67 10.50 -29.64 6.58
N ASN A 68 9.39 -29.76 5.84
CA ASN A 68 8.74 -31.02 5.43
C ASN A 68 8.98 -31.40 3.96
N VAL A 69 9.93 -30.77 3.28
CA VAL A 69 10.10 -30.92 1.82
C VAL A 69 11.02 -32.10 1.46
N ASP A 70 10.51 -33.10 0.73
CA ASP A 70 11.32 -34.12 0.02
C ASP A 70 11.92 -33.53 -1.27
N LEU A 71 11.07 -33.19 -2.24
CA LEU A 71 11.44 -32.52 -3.49
C LEU A 71 10.75 -31.16 -3.59
N THR A 72 11.50 -30.14 -4.03
CA THR A 72 10.97 -28.77 -4.19
C THR A 72 10.85 -28.37 -5.65
N SER A 73 9.78 -27.65 -5.99
CA SER A 73 9.57 -27.06 -7.32
C SER A 73 10.04 -25.60 -7.44
N HIS A 74 10.61 -25.00 -6.38
CA HIS A 74 10.91 -23.57 -6.37
C HIS A 74 12.30 -23.24 -5.79
N ALA A 75 13.30 -23.05 -6.68
CA ALA A 75 14.70 -22.86 -6.30
C ALA A 75 14.96 -21.68 -5.35
N ILE A 76 14.23 -20.56 -5.50
CA ILE A 76 14.39 -19.38 -4.63
C ILE A 76 13.94 -19.71 -3.19
N TRP A 77 12.83 -20.43 -3.04
CA TRP A 77 12.29 -20.74 -1.72
C TRP A 77 13.08 -21.85 -1.04
N TRP A 78 13.66 -22.75 -1.82
CA TRP A 78 14.62 -23.73 -1.33
C TRP A 78 15.91 -23.07 -0.81
N LYS A 79 16.42 -22.07 -1.53
CA LYS A 79 17.57 -21.28 -1.08
C LYS A 79 17.26 -20.58 0.27
N ALA A 80 16.09 -19.96 0.38
CA ALA A 80 15.61 -19.36 1.63
C ALA A 80 15.56 -20.36 2.79
N ALA A 81 14.95 -21.54 2.57
CA ALA A 81 14.88 -22.62 3.56
C ALA A 81 16.27 -23.00 4.10
N ARG A 82 17.25 -23.15 3.19
CA ARG A 82 18.63 -23.52 3.56
C ARG A 82 19.35 -22.41 4.33
N ASN A 83 19.10 -21.14 3.99
CA ASN A 83 19.66 -20.01 4.73
C ASN A 83 19.16 -19.99 6.17
N VAL A 84 17.84 -20.01 6.36
CA VAL A 84 17.23 -19.99 7.69
C VAL A 84 17.64 -21.20 8.51
N LYS A 85 17.53 -22.42 7.94
CA LYS A 85 17.96 -23.64 8.62
C LYS A 85 19.44 -23.58 9.02
N SER A 86 20.32 -23.11 8.13
CA SER A 86 21.74 -23.01 8.45
C SER A 86 22.02 -22.04 9.59
N MET A 87 21.28 -20.93 9.69
CA MET A 87 21.44 -19.98 10.80
C MET A 87 21.01 -20.61 12.13
N ILE A 88 19.85 -21.27 12.15
CA ILE A 88 19.33 -21.98 13.34
C ILE A 88 20.28 -23.10 13.78
N ASP A 89 20.74 -23.94 12.86
CA ASP A 89 21.70 -25.03 13.15
C ASP A 89 23.03 -24.49 13.74
N ARG A 90 23.35 -23.22 13.46
CA ARG A 90 24.54 -22.51 13.98
C ARG A 90 24.25 -21.72 15.26
N GLY A 91 23.07 -21.90 15.88
CA GLY A 91 22.66 -21.21 17.10
C GLY A 91 22.34 -19.73 16.89
N ILE A 92 21.85 -19.36 15.70
CA ILE A 92 21.47 -17.99 15.37
C ILE A 92 20.00 -17.97 15.01
N ASP A 93 19.17 -17.50 15.93
CA ASP A 93 17.77 -17.17 15.66
C ASP A 93 17.70 -15.91 14.77
N PRO A 94 17.18 -16.01 13.53
CA PRO A 94 17.10 -14.89 12.62
C PRO A 94 16.19 -13.75 13.09
N LEU A 95 15.08 -14.04 13.79
CA LEU A 95 14.15 -13.00 14.25
C LEU A 95 14.73 -12.24 15.44
N MET A 96 15.34 -12.94 16.40
CA MET A 96 16.04 -12.29 17.51
C MET A 96 17.16 -11.39 16.99
N LEU A 97 17.95 -11.88 16.04
CA LEU A 97 19.05 -11.11 15.43
C LEU A 97 18.57 -9.79 14.82
N VAL A 98 17.52 -9.83 14.00
CA VAL A 98 17.05 -8.62 13.31
C VAL A 98 16.33 -7.66 14.28
N CYS A 99 15.60 -8.20 15.27
CA CYS A 99 14.94 -7.42 16.31
C CYS A 99 15.97 -6.64 17.16
N GLU A 100 16.97 -7.33 17.71
CA GLU A 100 18.02 -6.69 18.51
C GLU A 100 18.81 -5.68 17.68
N HIS A 101 19.11 -5.99 16.41
CA HIS A 101 19.82 -5.08 15.52
C HIS A 101 19.00 -3.81 15.26
N ALA A 102 17.71 -3.92 14.90
CA ALA A 102 16.84 -2.78 14.68
C ALA A 102 16.74 -1.87 15.92
N LYS A 103 16.57 -2.47 17.10
CA LYS A 103 16.55 -1.72 18.37
C LYS A 103 17.87 -1.04 18.68
N SER A 104 19.00 -1.68 18.38
CA SER A 104 20.34 -1.07 18.55
C SER A 104 20.54 0.17 17.67
N LYS A 105 19.77 0.28 16.58
CA LYS A 105 19.75 1.42 15.67
C LYS A 105 18.68 2.47 15.99
N GLY A 106 17.88 2.23 17.04
CA GLY A 106 16.84 3.15 17.51
C GLY A 106 15.48 3.01 16.82
N PHE A 107 15.27 1.96 16.03
CA PHE A 107 13.94 1.67 15.46
C PHE A 107 13.05 0.98 16.49
N GLN A 108 11.75 1.27 16.44
CA GLN A 108 10.75 0.33 16.95
C GLN A 108 10.66 -0.87 16.02
N PHE A 109 10.42 -2.05 16.56
CA PHE A 109 10.36 -3.29 15.79
C PHE A 109 9.09 -4.08 16.06
N LEU A 110 8.30 -4.29 15.01
CA LEU A 110 7.07 -5.08 15.03
C LEU A 110 7.23 -6.29 14.10
N PRO A 111 7.27 -7.54 14.60
CA PRO A 111 7.04 -8.68 13.73
C PRO A 111 5.70 -8.52 13.02
N SER A 112 5.68 -8.78 11.72
CA SER A 112 4.52 -8.70 10.83
C SER A 112 4.04 -10.10 10.50
N LEU A 113 2.83 -10.42 10.92
CA LEU A 113 2.21 -11.72 10.70
C LEU A 113 1.17 -11.62 9.58
N LEU A 114 1.45 -12.30 8.47
CA LEU A 114 0.45 -12.61 7.46
C LEU A 114 -0.50 -13.68 8.01
N LEU A 115 -1.76 -13.66 7.57
CA LEU A 115 -2.80 -14.60 8.05
C LEU A 115 -3.22 -15.65 7.02
N ASN A 116 -2.61 -15.65 5.83
CA ASN A 116 -2.95 -16.57 4.75
C ASN A 116 -2.62 -18.03 5.08
N MET A 117 -3.64 -18.88 5.17
CA MET A 117 -3.46 -20.33 5.26
C MET A 117 -4.27 -20.98 4.16
N GLY A 118 -3.60 -21.37 3.08
CA GLY A 118 -4.20 -22.04 1.94
C GLY A 118 -3.90 -23.54 1.98
N HIS A 119 -4.94 -24.36 1.94
CA HIS A 119 -4.79 -25.79 1.83
C HIS A 119 -4.04 -26.16 0.55
N THR A 120 -3.04 -27.02 0.72
CA THR A 120 -2.25 -27.57 -0.36
C THR A 120 -2.25 -29.07 -0.22
N ALA A 121 -2.62 -29.79 -1.28
CA ALA A 121 -2.63 -31.25 -1.24
C ALA A 121 -1.22 -31.80 -0.97
N HIS A 122 -1.14 -32.83 -0.13
CA HIS A 122 0.13 -33.49 0.16
C HIS A 122 0.68 -34.17 -1.10
N GLY A 123 1.99 -34.01 -1.34
CA GLY A 123 2.65 -34.56 -2.51
C GLY A 123 4.15 -34.72 -2.29
N ARG A 124 4.80 -35.56 -3.10
CA ARG A 124 6.26 -35.72 -3.03
C ARG A 124 7.02 -34.48 -3.49
N VAL A 125 6.42 -33.72 -4.40
CA VAL A 125 6.95 -32.44 -4.90
C VAL A 125 6.05 -31.32 -4.38
N THR A 126 6.59 -30.46 -3.52
CA THR A 126 5.89 -29.29 -2.97
C THR A 126 6.75 -28.04 -3.13
N ASN A 127 6.25 -26.91 -2.67
CA ASN A 127 7.05 -25.69 -2.56
C ASN A 127 7.37 -25.45 -1.06
N CYS A 128 8.46 -24.72 -0.75
CA CYS A 128 8.92 -24.58 0.64
C CYS A 128 8.02 -23.72 1.56
N ARG A 129 6.89 -23.21 1.06
CA ARG A 129 5.90 -22.43 1.83
C ARG A 129 4.76 -23.29 2.40
N VAL A 130 4.76 -24.58 2.10
CA VAL A 130 3.71 -25.52 2.53
C VAL A 130 3.99 -26.00 3.95
N ALA A 131 2.95 -25.95 4.80
CA ALA A 131 2.96 -26.44 6.17
C ALA A 131 2.12 -27.72 6.26
N ASP A 132 2.53 -28.68 7.09
CA ASP A 132 1.78 -29.89 7.42
C ASP A 132 0.37 -29.52 7.90
N PHE A 133 0.23 -28.48 8.75
CA PHE A 133 -1.07 -27.96 9.21
C PHE A 133 -2.02 -27.59 8.06
N THR A 134 -1.47 -27.08 6.95
CA THR A 134 -2.26 -26.74 5.76
C THR A 134 -2.51 -27.91 4.82
N THR A 135 -1.88 -29.07 5.05
CA THR A 135 -2.08 -30.28 4.23
C THR A 135 -2.94 -31.34 4.90
N GLU A 136 -2.90 -31.42 6.23
CA GLU A 136 -3.54 -32.49 7.01
C GLU A 136 -5.02 -32.24 7.33
N HIS A 137 -5.49 -30.99 7.11
CA HIS A 137 -6.84 -30.55 7.48
C HIS A 137 -7.68 -30.04 6.29
N PRO A 138 -7.98 -30.89 5.30
CA PRO A 138 -8.86 -30.52 4.19
C PRO A 138 -10.29 -30.16 4.64
N GLU A 139 -10.73 -30.63 5.81
CA GLU A 139 -12.04 -30.33 6.41
C GLU A 139 -12.20 -28.88 6.89
N TRP A 140 -11.11 -28.12 7.02
CA TRP A 140 -11.16 -26.71 7.43
C TRP A 140 -11.20 -25.74 6.25
N VAL A 141 -11.15 -26.25 5.01
CA VAL A 141 -11.18 -25.44 3.79
C VAL A 141 -12.56 -24.86 3.56
N VAL A 142 -12.64 -23.57 3.18
CA VAL A 142 -13.91 -22.92 2.85
C VAL A 142 -14.56 -23.51 1.59
N GLY A 143 -13.77 -23.69 0.53
CA GLY A 143 -14.23 -24.18 -0.76
C GLY A 143 -14.72 -23.08 -1.70
N GLU A 144 -15.27 -23.49 -2.84
CA GLU A 144 -15.91 -22.59 -3.80
C GLU A 144 -17.28 -22.14 -3.27
N GLU A 145 -17.61 -20.86 -3.46
CA GLU A 145 -18.88 -20.27 -3.01
C GLU A 145 -19.60 -19.61 -4.21
N PRO A 146 -20.05 -20.38 -5.22
CA PRO A 146 -20.59 -19.83 -6.46
C PRO A 146 -21.90 -19.04 -6.28
N GLU A 147 -22.59 -19.19 -5.15
CA GLU A 147 -23.76 -18.39 -4.80
C GLU A 147 -23.41 -16.93 -4.42
N TYR A 148 -22.12 -16.65 -4.18
CA TYR A 148 -21.60 -15.34 -3.80
C TYR A 148 -20.69 -14.81 -4.92
N PRO A 149 -21.17 -13.89 -5.77
CA PRO A 149 -20.39 -13.37 -6.91
C PRO A 149 -19.01 -12.82 -6.51
N GLU A 150 -18.86 -12.30 -5.30
CA GLU A 150 -17.61 -11.77 -4.76
C GLU A 150 -16.56 -12.87 -4.54
N ALA A 151 -16.99 -14.12 -4.28
CA ALA A 151 -16.10 -15.23 -3.98
C ALA A 151 -15.26 -15.70 -5.16
N GLN A 152 -15.58 -15.28 -6.40
CA GLN A 152 -14.76 -15.55 -7.59
C GLN A 152 -13.32 -15.01 -7.46
N PHE A 153 -13.09 -14.06 -6.56
CA PHE A 153 -11.81 -13.43 -6.29
C PHE A 153 -11.18 -13.87 -4.95
N ASP A 154 -11.89 -14.68 -4.17
CA ASP A 154 -11.40 -15.21 -2.91
C ASP A 154 -10.59 -16.50 -3.17
N GLN A 155 -9.67 -16.82 -2.26
CA GLN A 155 -8.96 -18.09 -2.34
C GLN A 155 -9.87 -19.21 -1.83
N ALA A 156 -10.41 -20.03 -2.75
CA ALA A 156 -11.29 -21.14 -2.40
C ALA A 156 -10.61 -22.18 -1.49
N ASN A 157 -9.28 -22.33 -1.61
CA ASN A 157 -8.51 -23.25 -0.78
C ASN A 157 -8.13 -22.68 0.60
N ARG A 158 -8.57 -21.47 0.99
CA ARG A 158 -8.25 -20.90 2.31
C ARG A 158 -8.86 -21.71 3.45
N LEU A 159 -8.13 -21.84 4.56
CA LEU A 159 -8.66 -22.38 5.81
C LEU A 159 -9.57 -21.35 6.47
N SER A 160 -10.67 -21.82 7.04
CA SER A 160 -11.66 -20.97 7.70
C SER A 160 -11.27 -20.66 9.14
N TYR A 161 -11.19 -19.37 9.47
CA TYR A 161 -11.05 -18.88 10.84
C TYR A 161 -12.35 -19.06 11.65
N ALA A 162 -13.42 -19.63 11.09
CA ALA A 162 -14.55 -20.16 11.85
C ALA A 162 -14.14 -21.33 12.76
N VAL A 163 -13.12 -22.09 12.34
CA VAL A 163 -12.58 -23.22 13.09
C VAL A 163 -11.68 -22.72 14.23
N SER A 164 -11.94 -23.17 15.46
CA SER A 164 -11.17 -22.77 16.65
C SER A 164 -9.69 -23.10 16.54
N GLU A 165 -9.36 -24.25 15.96
CA GLU A 165 -8.02 -24.79 15.84
C GLU A 165 -7.17 -23.94 14.90
N VAL A 166 -7.77 -23.40 13.83
CA VAL A 166 -7.14 -22.44 12.91
C VAL A 166 -6.78 -21.15 13.66
N ARG A 167 -7.71 -20.63 14.48
CA ARG A 167 -7.47 -19.43 15.31
C ARG A 167 -6.44 -19.66 16.40
N GLU A 168 -6.48 -20.80 17.08
CA GLU A 168 -5.57 -21.16 18.17
C GLU A 168 -4.14 -21.37 17.65
N ASN A 169 -3.99 -22.00 16.49
CA ASN A 169 -2.70 -22.13 15.81
C ASN A 169 -2.04 -20.75 15.59
N ARG A 170 -2.82 -19.76 15.14
CA ARG A 170 -2.31 -18.38 14.97
C ARG A 170 -2.07 -17.65 16.29
N LEU A 171 -2.93 -17.83 17.30
CA LEU A 171 -2.70 -17.28 18.65
C LEU A 171 -1.40 -17.79 19.26
N ASN A 172 -1.03 -19.05 19.03
CA ASN A 172 0.23 -19.60 19.51
C ASN A 172 1.43 -18.91 18.87
N VAL A 173 1.43 -18.73 17.55
CA VAL A 173 2.49 -17.97 16.85
C VAL A 173 2.54 -16.52 17.33
N ILE A 174 1.39 -15.85 17.48
CA ILE A 174 1.30 -14.47 18.01
C ILE A 174 1.90 -14.39 19.41
N ARG A 175 1.57 -15.35 20.29
CA ARG A 175 2.11 -15.42 21.65
C ARG A 175 3.63 -15.58 21.65
N GLU A 176 4.17 -16.46 20.80
CA GLU A 176 5.62 -16.62 20.66
C GLU A 176 6.27 -15.31 20.20
N LEU A 177 5.76 -14.67 19.14
CA LEU A 177 6.31 -13.42 18.59
C LEU A 177 6.34 -12.27 19.61
N ILE A 178 5.35 -12.18 20.48
CA ILE A 178 5.22 -11.08 21.44
C ILE A 178 5.95 -11.38 22.76
N CYS A 179 5.87 -12.62 23.25
CA CYS A 179 6.35 -13.01 24.58
C CYS A 179 7.81 -13.46 24.60
N ASP A 180 8.32 -14.05 23.52
CA ASP A 180 9.68 -14.62 23.48
C ASP A 180 10.70 -13.63 22.89
N TYR A 181 10.23 -12.59 22.20
CA TYR A 181 11.09 -11.58 21.57
C TYR A 181 10.91 -10.21 22.24
N PRO A 182 11.98 -9.39 22.30
CA PRO A 182 11.92 -8.03 22.84
C PRO A 182 11.32 -7.04 21.83
N SER A 183 10.33 -7.44 21.03
CA SER A 183 9.64 -6.55 20.08
C SER A 183 8.84 -5.45 20.78
N ASP A 184 8.49 -4.40 20.07
CA ASP A 184 7.65 -3.31 20.59
C ASP A 184 6.14 -3.58 20.37
N GLY A 185 5.78 -4.82 19.99
CA GLY A 185 4.42 -5.20 19.64
C GLY A 185 4.35 -6.23 18.52
N ILE A 186 3.27 -6.18 17.75
CA ILE A 186 3.05 -6.98 16.54
C ILE A 186 2.23 -6.18 15.52
N GLU A 187 2.50 -6.40 14.23
CA GLU A 187 1.59 -6.04 13.16
C GLU A 187 0.87 -7.30 12.65
N ILE A 188 -0.46 -7.22 12.56
CA ILE A 188 -1.30 -8.28 11.98
C ILE A 188 -1.82 -7.78 10.65
N ASN A 189 -1.44 -8.47 9.57
CA ASN A 189 -1.92 -8.15 8.25
C ASN A 189 -3.26 -8.83 7.98
N MET A 190 -4.33 -8.06 8.12
CA MET A 190 -5.71 -8.49 7.94
C MET A 190 -6.31 -8.02 6.59
N ALA A 191 -5.56 -7.25 5.81
CA ALA A 191 -5.96 -6.79 4.48
C ALA A 191 -5.65 -7.85 3.41
N ASP A 192 -4.45 -8.43 3.47
CA ASP A 192 -4.04 -9.44 2.50
C ASP A 192 -4.76 -10.77 2.77
N TYR A 193 -5.21 -11.41 1.68
CA TYR A 193 -5.84 -12.74 1.70
C TYR A 193 -7.15 -12.86 2.50
N ALA A 194 -7.74 -11.73 2.90
CA ALA A 194 -9.13 -11.70 3.36
C ALA A 194 -10.09 -12.10 2.22
N PRO A 195 -11.28 -12.66 2.52
CA PRO A 195 -11.86 -12.87 3.86
C PRO A 195 -11.34 -14.12 4.59
N PHE A 196 -11.37 -14.09 5.93
CA PHE A 196 -10.91 -15.20 6.78
C PHE A 196 -11.98 -16.25 7.10
N VAL A 197 -13.25 -15.96 6.79
CA VAL A 197 -14.39 -16.88 6.95
C VAL A 197 -15.11 -17.03 5.61
N ALA A 198 -16.01 -18.01 5.50
CA ALA A 198 -16.87 -18.15 4.33
C ALA A 198 -17.80 -16.93 4.21
N ARG A 199 -18.11 -16.50 2.98
CA ARG A 199 -19.02 -15.36 2.74
C ARG A 199 -20.39 -15.59 3.37
N LYS A 200 -20.89 -16.84 3.30
CA LYS A 200 -22.16 -17.24 3.93
C LYS A 200 -22.16 -17.20 5.46
N GLU A 201 -20.98 -17.19 6.10
CA GLU A 201 -20.81 -17.28 7.56
C GLU A 201 -20.35 -15.93 8.17
N VAL A 202 -20.22 -14.87 7.36
CA VAL A 202 -19.76 -13.56 7.82
C VAL A 202 -20.60 -13.03 8.99
N GLU A 203 -21.93 -13.10 8.89
CA GLU A 203 -22.83 -12.64 9.94
C GLU A 203 -22.62 -13.44 11.25
N GLU A 204 -22.46 -14.76 11.13
CA GLU A 204 -22.27 -15.66 12.27
C GLU A 204 -20.92 -15.44 12.98
N HIS A 205 -19.84 -15.23 12.21
CA HIS A 205 -18.48 -15.21 12.74
C HIS A 205 -17.85 -13.83 12.90
N THR A 206 -18.57 -12.75 12.64
CA THR A 206 -18.09 -11.38 12.95
C THR A 206 -17.74 -11.21 14.43
N SER A 207 -18.56 -11.75 15.33
CA SER A 207 -18.29 -11.77 16.77
C SER A 207 -17.09 -12.66 17.11
N THR A 208 -16.94 -13.79 16.43
CA THR A 208 -15.83 -14.73 16.61
C THR A 208 -14.49 -14.07 16.28
N LEU A 209 -14.39 -13.33 15.17
CA LEU A 209 -13.19 -12.58 14.80
C LEU A 209 -12.91 -11.42 15.77
N THR A 210 -13.95 -10.78 16.30
CA THR A 210 -13.82 -9.74 17.34
C THR A 210 -13.26 -10.31 18.65
N ASP A 211 -13.78 -11.46 19.10
CA ASP A 211 -13.29 -12.13 20.30
C ASP A 211 -11.86 -12.66 20.12
N TRP A 212 -11.49 -13.05 18.91
CA TRP A 212 -10.13 -13.42 18.56
C TRP A 212 -9.17 -12.22 18.64
N LEU A 213 -9.55 -11.06 18.10
CA LEU A 213 -8.77 -9.82 18.23
C LEU A 213 -8.59 -9.43 19.70
N LYS A 214 -9.64 -9.58 20.52
CA LYS A 214 -9.55 -9.33 21.97
C LYS A 214 -8.50 -10.22 22.64
N GLN A 215 -8.43 -11.51 22.29
CA GLN A 215 -7.41 -12.41 22.82
C GLN A 215 -6.00 -11.97 22.41
N ILE A 216 -5.81 -11.45 21.19
CA ILE A 216 -4.53 -10.89 20.74
C ILE A 216 -4.15 -9.67 21.59
N LYS A 217 -5.11 -8.77 21.85
CA LYS A 217 -4.90 -7.63 22.73
C LYS A 217 -4.52 -8.04 24.15
N ASP A 218 -5.21 -9.03 24.73
CA ASP A 218 -4.92 -9.54 26.08
C ASP A 218 -3.50 -10.14 26.15
N ILE A 219 -3.02 -10.79 25.08
CA ILE A 219 -1.63 -11.27 24.96
C ILE A 219 -0.65 -10.09 24.94
N CYS A 220 -0.93 -9.03 24.15
CA CYS A 220 -0.09 -7.84 24.09
C CYS A 220 0.02 -7.15 25.45
N ASP A 221 -1.11 -6.96 26.15
CA ASP A 221 -1.16 -6.30 27.45
C ASP A 221 -0.41 -7.12 28.52
N SER A 222 -0.64 -8.44 28.56
CA SER A 222 0.07 -9.34 29.49
C SER A 222 1.59 -9.37 29.24
N ALA A 223 2.01 -9.42 27.98
CA ALA A 223 3.43 -9.38 27.63
C ALA A 223 4.06 -8.01 27.91
N SER A 224 3.27 -6.93 27.80
CA SER A 224 3.73 -5.59 28.15
C SER A 224 4.11 -5.49 29.62
N GLU A 225 3.25 -6.01 30.49
CA GLU A 225 3.49 -6.06 31.93
C GLU A 225 4.69 -6.96 32.26
N ALA A 226 4.76 -8.14 31.65
CA ALA A 226 5.81 -9.11 31.94
C ALA A 226 7.21 -8.64 31.51
N GLN A 227 7.33 -7.94 30.37
CA GLN A 227 8.62 -7.50 29.83
C GLN A 227 8.97 -6.04 30.19
N GLY A 228 8.01 -5.25 30.67
CA GLY A 228 8.19 -3.81 30.89
C GLY A 228 8.38 -3.01 29.59
N ILE A 229 7.92 -3.55 28.45
CA ILE A 229 7.96 -2.93 27.13
C ILE A 229 6.52 -2.79 26.66
N LYS A 230 6.04 -1.59 26.35
CA LYS A 230 4.69 -1.43 25.77
C LYS A 230 4.61 -2.17 24.44
N LYS A 231 3.76 -3.20 24.36
CA LYS A 231 3.47 -3.98 23.14
C LYS A 231 2.30 -3.32 22.41
N ARG A 232 2.57 -2.76 21.24
CA ARG A 232 1.56 -2.21 20.33
C ARG A 232 0.89 -3.34 19.54
N LEU A 233 -0.42 -3.29 19.41
CA LEU A 233 -1.16 -4.06 18.42
C LEU A 233 -1.48 -3.17 17.24
N VAL A 234 -0.86 -3.46 16.09
CA VAL A 234 -1.07 -2.72 14.84
C VAL A 234 -1.81 -3.61 13.85
N LEU A 235 -2.90 -3.11 13.25
CA LEU A 235 -3.66 -3.84 12.24
C LEU A 235 -3.49 -3.20 10.87
N ARG A 236 -3.13 -4.00 9.86
CA ARG A 236 -3.25 -3.57 8.46
C ARG A 236 -4.60 -4.01 7.92
N LEU A 237 -5.38 -3.04 7.48
CA LEU A 237 -6.78 -3.22 7.10
C LEU A 237 -7.07 -2.55 5.75
N ASN A 238 -8.20 -2.93 5.16
CA ASN A 238 -8.76 -2.20 4.03
C ASN A 238 -9.18 -0.80 4.51
N SER A 239 -9.15 0.19 3.63
CA SER A 239 -9.36 1.58 4.04
C SER A 239 -10.82 1.96 4.28
N THR A 240 -11.80 1.07 4.09
CA THR A 240 -13.22 1.36 4.37
C THR A 240 -13.80 0.48 5.46
N ILE A 241 -14.64 1.06 6.33
CA ILE A 241 -15.27 0.29 7.42
C ILE A 241 -16.26 -0.71 6.83
N SER A 242 -17.03 -0.31 5.82
CA SER A 242 -17.99 -1.19 5.15
C SER A 242 -17.34 -2.36 4.42
N GLY A 243 -16.21 -2.15 3.73
CA GLY A 243 -15.45 -3.21 3.07
C GLY A 243 -14.92 -4.24 4.06
N ASN A 244 -14.35 -3.79 5.18
CA ASN A 244 -13.92 -4.69 6.25
C ASN A 244 -15.10 -5.45 6.87
N LYS A 245 -16.24 -4.79 7.12
CA LYS A 245 -17.46 -5.41 7.66
C LYS A 245 -17.99 -6.52 6.75
N ALA A 246 -17.94 -6.33 5.43
CA ALA A 246 -18.33 -7.34 4.44
C ALA A 246 -17.46 -8.61 4.45
N MET A 247 -16.31 -8.58 5.14
CA MET A 247 -15.41 -9.71 5.37
C MET A 247 -15.44 -10.22 6.83
N GLY A 248 -16.37 -9.73 7.65
CA GLY A 248 -16.53 -10.14 9.06
C GLY A 248 -15.70 -9.36 10.06
N MET A 249 -15.05 -8.26 9.66
CA MET A 249 -14.21 -7.46 10.52
C MET A 249 -14.93 -6.17 10.94
N ASP A 250 -15.38 -6.08 12.20
CA ASP A 250 -16.14 -4.93 12.72
C ASP A 250 -15.22 -3.77 13.16
N VAL A 251 -14.46 -3.24 12.21
CA VAL A 251 -13.40 -2.24 12.46
C VAL A 251 -13.94 -0.99 13.16
N GLY A 252 -15.15 -0.52 12.83
CA GLY A 252 -15.76 0.62 13.50
C GLY A 252 -15.98 0.36 15.00
N LYS A 253 -16.43 -0.84 15.36
CA LYS A 253 -16.52 -1.26 16.77
C LYS A 253 -15.14 -1.39 17.41
N TRP A 254 -14.18 -2.01 16.72
CA TRP A 254 -12.83 -2.22 17.24
C TRP A 254 -12.10 -0.91 17.53
N ILE A 255 -12.26 0.11 16.68
CA ILE A 255 -11.71 1.46 16.91
C ILE A 255 -12.36 2.09 18.14
N LYS A 256 -13.69 2.09 18.21
CA LYS A 256 -14.45 2.68 19.32
C LYS A 256 -14.12 2.05 20.67
N ASP A 257 -13.90 0.74 20.67
CA ASP A 257 -13.58 -0.04 21.87
C ASP A 257 -12.05 -0.10 22.13
N GLU A 258 -11.24 0.62 21.35
CA GLU A 258 -9.78 0.72 21.47
C GLU A 258 -9.08 -0.66 21.53
N MET A 259 -9.51 -1.58 20.64
CA MET A 259 -9.06 -2.96 20.62
C MET A 259 -7.65 -3.15 20.02
N PHE A 260 -7.06 -2.08 19.50
CA PHE A 260 -5.69 -2.04 18.93
C PHE A 260 -5.15 -0.60 19.03
N ASP A 261 -3.84 -0.40 18.88
CA ASP A 261 -3.20 0.92 19.06
C ASP A 261 -3.10 1.72 17.74
N SER A 262 -2.95 1.03 16.60
CA SER A 262 -2.83 1.68 15.29
C SER A 262 -3.49 0.87 14.16
N VAL A 263 -4.10 1.57 13.19
CA VAL A 263 -4.53 0.99 11.91
C VAL A 263 -3.69 1.53 10.77
N ILE A 264 -3.20 0.62 9.92
CA ILE A 264 -2.63 0.94 8.61
C ILE A 264 -3.74 0.77 7.57
N ALA A 265 -4.19 1.89 7.02
CA ALA A 265 -5.23 1.96 6.01
C ALA A 265 -4.64 1.72 4.62
N THR A 266 -5.01 0.60 3.99
CA THR A 266 -4.57 0.26 2.63
C THR A 266 -5.57 0.75 1.59
N SER A 267 -5.09 1.37 0.51
CA SER A 267 -5.93 1.70 -0.66
C SER A 267 -6.30 0.46 -1.50
N GLY A 268 -5.72 -0.70 -1.17
CA GLY A 268 -5.72 -1.89 -2.02
C GLY A 268 -5.22 -1.57 -3.43
N SER A 269 -5.74 -2.27 -4.43
CA SER A 269 -5.42 -2.04 -5.85
C SER A 269 -6.11 -0.80 -6.46
N GLY A 270 -6.75 0.05 -5.64
CA GLY A 270 -7.51 1.23 -6.06
C GLY A 270 -6.69 2.48 -6.30
N ASP A 271 -7.39 3.60 -6.57
CA ASP A 271 -6.76 4.92 -6.61
C ASP A 271 -6.04 5.16 -5.27
N GLY A 272 -4.73 5.43 -5.33
CA GLY A 272 -3.92 5.69 -4.16
C GLY A 272 -4.22 7.05 -3.53
N TYR A 273 -3.65 7.29 -2.35
CA TYR A 273 -3.87 8.53 -1.60
C TYR A 273 -3.34 9.78 -2.32
N GLU A 274 -2.54 9.64 -3.38
CA GLU A 274 -2.14 10.75 -4.25
C GLU A 274 -3.30 11.35 -5.07
N GLY A 275 -4.44 10.67 -5.16
CA GLY A 275 -5.61 11.13 -5.93
C GLY A 275 -6.90 11.19 -5.12
N TYR A 276 -7.06 10.30 -4.15
CA TYR A 276 -8.32 10.09 -3.44
C TYR A 276 -8.10 9.71 -1.97
N ILE A 277 -8.82 10.36 -1.05
CA ILE A 277 -8.65 10.15 0.40
C ILE A 277 -9.86 9.53 1.10
N GLY A 278 -10.95 9.23 0.40
CA GLY A 278 -12.25 8.97 1.04
C GLY A 278 -12.25 7.81 2.04
N GLY A 279 -11.61 6.68 1.73
CA GLY A 279 -11.47 5.57 2.68
C GLY A 279 -10.65 5.97 3.91
N LEU A 280 -9.51 6.63 3.70
CA LEU A 280 -8.68 7.11 4.80
C LEU A 280 -9.45 8.06 5.74
N SER A 281 -10.26 8.97 5.20
CA SER A 281 -11.09 9.88 5.99
C SER A 281 -12.12 9.15 6.85
N GLU A 282 -12.69 8.02 6.40
CA GLU A 282 -13.65 7.23 7.18
C GLU A 282 -13.01 6.67 8.46
N LEU A 283 -11.79 6.13 8.36
CA LEU A 283 -11.05 5.61 9.51
C LEU A 283 -10.58 6.72 10.46
N ILE A 284 -10.13 7.85 9.91
CA ILE A 284 -9.75 9.04 10.71
C ILE A 284 -10.98 9.57 11.47
N ASP A 285 -12.13 9.68 10.82
CA ASP A 285 -13.35 10.15 11.46
C ASP A 285 -13.78 9.22 12.59
N ALA A 286 -13.64 7.90 12.41
CA ALA A 286 -13.92 6.92 13.45
C ALA A 286 -12.96 6.99 14.65
N SER A 287 -11.73 7.50 14.46
CA SER A 287 -10.72 7.61 15.53
C SER A 287 -10.70 8.95 16.27
N LYS A 288 -11.50 9.95 15.87
CA LYS A 288 -11.45 11.35 16.41
C LYS A 288 -11.64 11.53 17.92
N GLU A 289 -12.02 10.49 18.65
CA GLU A 289 -12.19 10.52 20.11
C GLU A 289 -11.57 9.29 20.79
N THR A 290 -10.64 8.63 20.13
CA THR A 290 -9.95 7.45 20.63
C THR A 290 -8.43 7.69 20.65
N SER A 291 -7.68 6.79 21.28
CA SER A 291 -6.22 6.74 21.20
C SER A 291 -5.70 6.01 19.96
N VAL A 292 -6.59 5.48 19.11
CA VAL A 292 -6.23 4.73 17.92
C VAL A 292 -5.65 5.69 16.88
N THR A 293 -4.42 5.39 16.45
CA THR A 293 -3.74 6.16 15.41
C THR A 293 -4.01 5.58 14.01
N VAL A 294 -4.09 6.45 13.01
CA VAL A 294 -4.35 6.05 11.61
C VAL A 294 -3.15 6.39 10.72
N LEU A 295 -2.57 5.36 10.10
CA LEU A 295 -1.48 5.50 9.14
C LEU A 295 -1.96 5.21 7.72
N ALA A 296 -1.59 6.07 6.77
CA ALA A 296 -1.89 5.87 5.36
C ALA A 296 -0.85 4.96 4.70
N ALA A 297 -1.25 3.84 4.11
CA ALA A 297 -0.36 3.02 3.30
C ALA A 297 -0.07 3.68 1.95
N ILE A 298 1.18 4.04 1.72
CA ILE A 298 1.65 4.70 0.52
C ILE A 298 2.20 3.66 -0.45
N GLU A 299 1.61 3.61 -1.64
CA GLU A 299 2.06 2.74 -2.71
C GLU A 299 3.45 3.14 -3.23
N ALA A 300 4.33 2.15 -3.39
CA ALA A 300 5.72 2.35 -3.79
C ALA A 300 6.27 1.19 -4.62
N SER A 301 5.42 0.25 -5.04
CA SER A 301 5.83 -0.97 -5.70
C SER A 301 5.71 -0.88 -7.23
N ASN A 302 6.71 -1.43 -7.92
CA ASN A 302 6.63 -2.01 -9.25
C ASN A 302 6.13 -1.15 -10.42
N ASN A 303 5.95 0.16 -10.25
CA ASN A 303 5.50 1.06 -11.31
C ASN A 303 6.42 2.29 -11.42
N THR A 304 6.72 2.73 -12.64
CA THR A 304 7.57 3.90 -12.91
C THR A 304 6.92 5.23 -12.55
N ASP A 305 5.59 5.27 -12.42
CA ASP A 305 4.85 6.49 -12.05
C ASP A 305 4.96 6.81 -10.55
N PHE A 306 5.25 5.85 -9.68
CA PHE A 306 5.38 6.06 -8.21
C PHE A 306 6.71 6.72 -7.82
N THR A 307 6.97 7.90 -8.40
CA THR A 307 8.13 8.75 -8.14
C THR A 307 8.06 9.43 -6.77
N PRO A 308 9.17 9.99 -6.23
CA PRO A 308 9.13 10.75 -4.97
C PRO A 308 8.02 11.80 -4.92
N SER A 309 7.77 12.51 -6.04
CA SER A 309 6.72 13.53 -6.13
C SER A 309 5.29 12.99 -6.02
N VAL A 310 5.06 11.72 -6.39
CA VAL A 310 3.77 11.04 -6.19
C VAL A 310 3.63 10.61 -4.73
N ASN A 311 4.68 10.04 -4.13
CA ASN A 311 4.67 9.67 -2.71
C ASN A 311 4.49 10.90 -1.80
N TYR A 312 5.10 12.04 -2.14
CA TYR A 312 4.84 13.31 -1.44
C TYR A 312 3.40 13.80 -1.63
N SER A 313 2.80 13.63 -2.81
CA SER A 313 1.37 13.91 -3.02
C SER A 313 0.48 13.05 -2.12
N ALA A 314 0.73 11.74 -2.07
CA ALA A 314 -0.02 10.81 -1.25
C ALA A 314 0.08 11.15 0.24
N ALA A 315 1.29 11.40 0.75
CA ALA A 315 1.49 11.80 2.14
C ALA A 315 0.87 13.16 2.46
N SER A 316 0.98 14.14 1.57
CA SER A 316 0.36 15.46 1.80
C SER A 316 -1.16 15.37 1.88
N ASN A 317 -1.77 14.56 1.01
CA ASN A 317 -3.19 14.25 1.07
C ASN A 317 -3.56 13.51 2.37
N ALA A 318 -2.77 12.53 2.78
CA ALA A 318 -3.00 11.80 4.03
C ALA A 318 -2.95 12.71 5.26
N TYR A 319 -1.94 13.58 5.36
CA TYR A 319 -1.84 14.53 6.47
C TYR A 319 -2.93 15.59 6.44
N SER A 320 -3.34 16.04 5.26
CA SER A 320 -4.49 16.93 5.10
C SER A 320 -5.80 16.28 5.53
N ALA A 321 -5.93 14.96 5.37
CA ALA A 321 -7.08 14.20 5.88
C ALA A 321 -7.05 14.04 7.40
N GLY A 322 -5.87 14.13 8.02
CA GLY A 322 -5.66 13.98 9.46
C GLY A 322 -4.91 12.71 9.88
N ALA A 323 -4.22 12.01 8.96
CA ALA A 323 -3.45 10.82 9.32
C ALA A 323 -2.32 11.14 10.31
N ASP A 324 -2.07 10.22 11.22
CA ASP A 324 -1.02 10.31 12.25
C ASP A 324 0.37 9.91 11.72
N GLY A 325 0.38 9.23 10.57
CA GLY A 325 1.60 8.72 9.96
C GLY A 325 1.38 8.14 8.57
N VAL A 326 2.47 7.64 8.01
CA VAL A 326 2.46 6.91 6.73
C VAL A 326 3.17 5.58 6.87
N PHE A 327 2.76 4.63 6.04
CA PHE A 327 3.30 3.29 5.98
C PHE A 327 3.73 2.97 4.55
N PHE A 328 4.92 2.42 4.37
CA PHE A 328 5.34 1.90 3.07
C PHE A 328 5.14 0.39 3.03
N HIS A 329 4.07 -0.06 2.37
CA HIS A 329 3.86 -1.47 2.07
C HIS A 329 4.69 -1.87 0.86
N THR A 330 5.26 -3.08 0.87
CA THR A 330 5.89 -3.72 -0.31
C THR A 330 6.80 -2.78 -1.13
N TYR A 331 7.97 -2.43 -0.59
CA TYR A 331 8.82 -1.39 -1.16
C TYR A 331 9.77 -1.90 -2.26
N TYR A 332 9.29 -1.94 -3.52
CA TYR A 332 10.09 -2.30 -4.70
C TYR A 332 10.01 -1.22 -5.79
N PRO A 333 10.57 -0.03 -5.55
CA PRO A 333 10.52 1.06 -6.52
C PRO A 333 11.23 0.67 -7.82
N MET A 334 10.64 1.02 -8.96
CA MET A 334 11.32 0.87 -10.25
C MET A 334 12.65 1.64 -10.24
N PRO A 335 13.76 1.07 -10.73
CA PRO A 335 13.86 -0.13 -11.57
C PRO A 335 14.07 -1.47 -10.81
N LYS A 336 13.60 -1.60 -9.57
CA LYS A 336 13.68 -2.81 -8.72
C LYS A 336 15.12 -3.21 -8.37
N ARG A 337 15.92 -2.21 -7.98
CA ARG A 337 17.30 -2.44 -7.53
C ARG A 337 17.36 -2.67 -6.03
N TYR A 338 18.10 -3.69 -5.64
CA TYR A 338 18.55 -3.90 -4.28
C TYR A 338 20.07 -4.19 -4.30
N PRO A 339 20.90 -3.60 -3.41
CA PRO A 339 20.58 -2.57 -2.40
C PRO A 339 19.94 -1.31 -2.99
N TYR A 340 19.29 -0.49 -2.16
CA TYR A 340 18.53 0.65 -2.65
C TYR A 340 19.47 1.73 -3.21
N ASN A 341 19.13 2.29 -4.37
CA ASN A 341 19.85 3.43 -4.92
C ASN A 341 19.35 4.75 -4.27
N TYR A 342 20.00 5.87 -4.60
CA TYR A 342 19.60 7.19 -4.10
C TYR A 342 18.16 7.58 -4.42
N GLU A 343 17.63 7.13 -5.55
CA GLU A 343 16.25 7.42 -5.93
C GLU A 343 15.26 6.68 -5.03
N ALA A 344 15.48 5.38 -4.80
CA ALA A 344 14.68 4.58 -3.88
C ALA A 344 14.75 5.18 -2.47
N THR A 345 15.94 5.32 -1.89
CA THR A 345 16.05 5.92 -0.54
C THR A 345 15.47 7.33 -0.46
N GLY A 346 15.60 8.13 -1.52
CA GLY A 346 15.01 9.47 -1.64
C GLY A 346 13.49 9.51 -1.51
N ARG A 347 12.77 8.49 -2.00
CA ARG A 347 11.29 8.40 -1.88
C ARG A 347 10.82 8.21 -0.43
N LEU A 348 11.69 7.72 0.47
CA LEU A 348 11.39 7.50 1.89
C LEU A 348 11.69 8.72 2.77
N ARG A 349 12.53 9.66 2.29
CA ARG A 349 12.99 10.80 3.10
C ARG A 349 11.89 11.83 3.30
N PHE A 350 11.90 12.44 4.49
CA PHE A 350 11.04 13.55 4.91
C PHE A 350 9.57 13.21 5.09
N MET A 351 9.20 11.93 4.98
CA MET A 351 7.81 11.52 5.00
C MET A 351 7.12 11.90 6.31
N GLY A 352 7.80 11.78 7.46
CA GLY A 352 7.28 12.20 8.77
C GLY A 352 7.26 13.72 9.03
N HIS A 353 7.56 14.55 8.02
CA HIS A 353 7.67 16.00 8.14
C HIS A 353 6.74 16.72 7.14
N PRO A 354 5.43 16.85 7.46
CA PRO A 354 4.45 17.52 6.59
C PRO A 354 4.88 18.93 6.17
N ASP A 355 5.52 19.67 7.07
CA ASP A 355 6.07 21.01 6.84
C ASP A 355 7.17 21.03 5.79
N VAL A 356 8.06 20.02 5.78
CA VAL A 356 9.14 19.90 4.80
C VAL A 356 8.60 19.52 3.43
N ILE A 357 7.70 18.53 3.34
CA ILE A 357 7.14 18.07 2.06
C ILE A 357 6.16 19.08 1.45
N SER A 358 5.63 20.03 2.23
CA SER A 358 4.70 21.07 1.77
C SER A 358 5.24 21.91 0.60
N SER A 359 6.57 22.02 0.47
CA SER A 359 7.25 22.79 -0.59
C SER A 359 8.00 21.94 -1.61
N LYS A 360 7.81 20.61 -1.58
CA LYS A 360 8.37 19.69 -2.58
C LYS A 360 7.43 19.57 -3.77
N ASP A 361 8.01 19.33 -4.95
CA ASP A 361 7.27 19.05 -6.17
C ASP A 361 6.33 17.86 -5.98
N LYS A 362 5.12 17.98 -6.52
CA LYS A 362 4.01 17.05 -6.30
C LYS A 362 3.31 16.64 -7.59
N ARG A 363 2.84 15.40 -7.61
CA ARG A 363 2.08 14.80 -8.72
C ARG A 363 0.87 14.08 -8.15
N TYR A 364 -0.21 14.83 -7.96
CA TYR A 364 -1.50 14.24 -7.62
C TYR A 364 -2.03 13.51 -8.85
N ARG A 365 -2.54 12.28 -8.72
CA ARG A 365 -3.00 11.51 -9.89
C ARG A 365 -4.10 10.51 -9.57
N LEU A 366 -4.87 10.21 -10.61
CA LEU A 366 -5.79 9.08 -10.71
C LEU A 366 -5.39 8.27 -11.94
N GLY A 367 -5.34 6.95 -11.82
CA GLY A 367 -4.84 6.04 -12.86
C GLY A 367 -5.90 5.03 -13.33
N MET A 368 -5.54 4.19 -14.31
CA MET A 368 -6.41 3.08 -14.69
C MET A 368 -6.35 1.97 -13.66
N HIS A 369 -7.51 1.53 -13.17
CA HIS A 369 -7.62 0.38 -12.27
C HIS A 369 -8.65 -0.62 -12.80
N ASP A 370 -8.46 -1.90 -12.45
CA ASP A 370 -9.49 -2.91 -12.67
C ASP A 370 -10.63 -2.70 -11.64
N ARG A 371 -11.79 -2.26 -12.12
CA ARG A 371 -12.97 -1.98 -11.28
C ARG A 371 -13.36 -3.17 -10.41
N ALA A 372 -13.25 -4.39 -10.93
CA ALA A 372 -13.63 -5.59 -10.19
C ALA A 372 -12.71 -5.81 -8.99
N GLU A 373 -11.40 -5.64 -9.19
CA GLU A 373 -10.39 -5.86 -8.16
C GLU A 373 -10.49 -4.84 -7.01
N VAL A 374 -10.75 -3.57 -7.32
CA VAL A 374 -10.83 -2.49 -6.32
C VAL A 374 -12.13 -2.51 -5.52
N THR A 375 -13.26 -2.70 -6.21
CA THR A 375 -14.59 -2.73 -5.57
C THR A 375 -14.66 -3.89 -4.59
N ARG A 376 -14.02 -5.03 -4.91
CA ARG A 376 -13.94 -6.22 -4.06
C ARG A 376 -13.39 -5.94 -2.66
N LEU A 377 -12.28 -5.20 -2.56
CA LEU A 377 -11.50 -5.11 -1.33
C LEU A 377 -11.93 -3.93 -0.44
N ASN A 378 -12.21 -2.80 -1.07
CA ASN A 378 -12.40 -1.56 -0.32
C ASN A 378 -13.77 -0.92 -0.57
N GLY A 379 -14.61 -1.41 -1.48
CA GLY A 379 -15.85 -0.70 -1.86
C GLY A 379 -15.60 0.76 -2.30
N LEU A 380 -14.35 1.08 -2.65
CA LEU A 380 -13.93 2.42 -3.05
C LEU A 380 -14.38 2.67 -4.49
N PRO A 381 -14.73 3.93 -4.82
CA PRO A 381 -15.05 4.26 -6.19
C PRO A 381 -13.78 4.11 -7.05
N VAL A 382 -13.87 3.34 -8.13
CA VAL A 382 -12.88 3.41 -9.21
C VAL A 382 -13.32 4.48 -10.18
N GLN A 383 -12.60 5.61 -10.16
CA GLN A 383 -12.95 6.72 -11.01
C GLN A 383 -12.51 6.49 -12.44
N LEU A 384 -11.37 5.83 -12.68
CA LEU A 384 -10.81 5.65 -14.03
C LEU A 384 -10.49 4.16 -14.32
N PRO A 385 -10.62 3.72 -15.59
CA PRO A 385 -10.99 4.52 -16.76
C PRO A 385 -12.49 4.83 -16.84
N ILE A 386 -12.85 5.92 -17.53
CA ILE A 386 -14.23 6.23 -17.92
C ILE A 386 -14.31 6.28 -19.43
N GLU A 387 -15.22 5.49 -20.00
CA GLU A 387 -15.57 5.58 -21.42
C GLU A 387 -16.46 6.79 -21.69
N LEU A 388 -16.14 7.54 -22.74
CA LEU A 388 -16.82 8.79 -23.10
C LEU A 388 -17.76 8.57 -24.29
N SER A 389 -18.98 9.08 -24.15
CA SER A 389 -19.95 9.11 -25.24
C SER A 389 -19.91 10.47 -25.97
N PRO A 390 -19.89 10.50 -27.32
CA PRO A 390 -20.00 11.74 -28.08
C PRO A 390 -21.23 12.54 -27.67
N THR A 391 -21.09 13.87 -27.60
CA THR A 391 -22.13 14.84 -27.22
C THR A 391 -22.65 14.74 -25.78
N VAL A 392 -22.14 13.80 -24.98
CA VAL A 392 -22.48 13.65 -23.57
C VAL A 392 -21.28 14.03 -22.72
N LYS A 393 -21.48 14.98 -21.80
CA LYS A 393 -20.45 15.37 -20.84
C LYS A 393 -20.23 14.23 -19.85
N SER A 394 -18.98 13.90 -19.55
CA SER A 394 -18.65 12.88 -18.55
C SER A 394 -19.21 13.22 -17.17
N GLY A 395 -19.32 12.20 -16.31
CA GLY A 395 -19.47 12.42 -14.87
C GLY A 395 -18.30 13.19 -14.27
N ASP A 396 -18.44 13.57 -13.00
CA ASP A 396 -17.37 14.22 -12.24
C ASP A 396 -16.24 13.22 -11.96
N ILE A 397 -15.01 13.59 -12.35
CA ILE A 397 -13.78 12.94 -11.91
C ILE A 397 -13.18 13.84 -10.85
N SER A 398 -13.16 13.37 -9.60
CA SER A 398 -12.71 14.11 -8.43
C SER A 398 -11.26 13.76 -8.07
N ILE A 399 -10.38 14.74 -8.09
CA ILE A 399 -8.99 14.60 -7.63
C ILE A 399 -8.76 15.50 -6.41
N TYR A 400 -8.20 14.93 -5.34
CA TYR A 400 -7.90 15.66 -4.12
C TYR A 400 -6.50 16.28 -4.16
N VAL A 401 -6.41 17.58 -3.91
CA VAL A 401 -5.16 18.35 -3.85
C VAL A 401 -5.06 19.05 -2.50
N SER A 402 -4.16 18.59 -1.63
CA SER A 402 -3.96 19.17 -0.31
C SER A 402 -3.19 20.50 -0.29
N ASP A 403 -2.40 20.76 -1.33
CA ASP A 403 -1.46 21.88 -1.35
C ASP A 403 -2.16 23.25 -1.46
N ASP A 404 -1.69 24.23 -0.69
CA ASP A 404 -2.08 25.63 -0.82
C ASP A 404 -1.32 26.30 -1.98
N VAL A 405 -1.71 25.91 -3.18
CA VAL A 405 -1.13 26.41 -4.44
C VAL A 405 -1.33 27.92 -4.58
N LYS A 406 -2.45 28.44 -4.07
CA LYS A 406 -2.78 29.87 -4.14
C LYS A 406 -1.79 30.71 -3.34
N SER A 407 -1.45 30.29 -2.13
CA SER A 407 -0.44 30.99 -1.32
C SER A 407 0.95 30.88 -1.95
N ALA A 408 1.33 29.70 -2.48
CA ALA A 408 2.60 29.54 -3.16
C ALA A 408 2.73 30.46 -4.39
N TYR A 409 1.64 30.61 -5.16
CA TYR A 409 1.58 31.53 -6.29
C TYR A 409 1.75 32.99 -5.84
N ALA A 410 1.00 33.43 -4.83
CA ALA A 410 1.09 34.79 -4.30
C ALA A 410 2.49 35.14 -3.75
N LEU A 411 3.22 34.15 -3.23
CA LEU A 411 4.59 34.31 -2.75
C LEU A 411 5.65 34.23 -3.86
N GLY A 412 5.25 33.98 -5.11
CA GLY A 412 6.17 33.78 -6.23
C GLY A 412 7.02 32.52 -6.11
N LYS A 413 6.53 31.50 -5.40
CA LYS A 413 7.19 30.21 -5.21
C LYS A 413 6.63 29.09 -6.10
N LEU A 414 5.53 29.34 -6.79
CA LEU A 414 4.96 28.36 -7.73
C LEU A 414 5.66 28.49 -9.08
N TRP A 415 6.36 27.44 -9.51
CA TRP A 415 6.98 27.36 -10.83
C TRP A 415 5.99 26.86 -11.89
N LYS A 416 5.32 25.75 -11.56
CA LYS A 416 4.39 25.07 -12.46
C LYS A 416 3.15 24.64 -11.71
N CYS A 417 1.99 24.81 -12.32
CA CYS A 417 0.76 24.13 -11.93
C CYS A 417 0.03 23.71 -13.20
N GLU A 418 -0.05 22.41 -13.47
CA GLU A 418 -0.56 21.88 -14.73
C GLU A 418 -1.50 20.71 -14.52
N LEU A 419 -2.68 20.76 -15.15
CA LEU A 419 -3.57 19.61 -15.29
C LEU A 419 -3.17 18.81 -16.53
N GLN A 420 -3.05 17.50 -16.38
CA GLN A 420 -2.77 16.56 -17.46
C GLN A 420 -3.90 15.53 -17.54
N ILE A 421 -4.43 15.31 -18.73
CA ILE A 421 -5.50 14.33 -18.97
C ILE A 421 -5.09 13.44 -20.14
N MET A 422 -5.03 12.13 -19.89
CA MET A 422 -4.73 11.16 -20.94
C MET A 422 -6.01 10.61 -21.57
N LEU A 423 -6.15 10.79 -22.88
CA LEU A 423 -7.32 10.35 -23.65
C LEU A 423 -6.92 9.37 -24.76
N PRO A 424 -6.81 8.05 -24.48
CA PRO A 424 -6.55 7.06 -25.51
C PRO A 424 -7.62 7.08 -26.61
N ASN A 425 -7.21 6.63 -27.80
CA ASN A 425 -7.99 6.54 -29.03
C ASN A 425 -8.50 7.88 -29.57
N THR A 426 -7.82 8.97 -29.22
CA THR A 426 -8.04 10.28 -29.83
C THR A 426 -7.10 10.53 -31.00
N THR A 427 -7.52 11.41 -31.90
CA THR A 427 -6.90 11.79 -33.16
C THR A 427 -6.95 13.32 -33.33
N GLU A 428 -6.25 13.85 -34.32
CA GLU A 428 -6.20 15.30 -34.60
C GLU A 428 -7.53 15.87 -35.10
N SER A 429 -8.46 15.02 -35.54
CA SER A 429 -9.78 15.39 -36.07
C SER A 429 -10.88 15.43 -35.00
N ASP A 430 -10.60 14.94 -33.79
CA ASP A 430 -11.52 14.99 -32.65
C ASP A 430 -11.64 16.41 -32.09
N GLU A 431 -12.84 16.78 -31.64
CA GLU A 431 -13.09 18.03 -30.93
C GLU A 431 -13.52 17.73 -29.50
N ILE A 432 -12.69 18.15 -28.54
CA ILE A 432 -12.85 17.81 -27.12
C ILE A 432 -12.83 19.08 -26.29
N ASP A 433 -13.79 19.20 -25.37
CA ASP A 433 -13.83 20.22 -24.34
C ASP A 433 -13.45 19.64 -22.99
N ILE A 434 -12.60 20.37 -22.26
CA ILE A 434 -12.19 20.07 -20.90
C ILE A 434 -12.81 21.07 -19.94
N PHE A 435 -13.34 20.58 -18.82
CA PHE A 435 -13.89 21.40 -17.75
C PHE A 435 -13.08 21.18 -16.48
N TRP A 436 -12.71 22.27 -15.82
CA TRP A 436 -12.04 22.28 -14.52
C TRP A 436 -12.89 23.04 -13.52
N ASN A 437 -13.29 22.39 -12.43
CA ASN A 437 -14.15 22.96 -11.39
C ASN A 437 -15.44 23.60 -11.94
N GLY A 438 -16.01 22.97 -12.97
CA GLY A 438 -17.23 23.41 -13.64
C GLY A 438 -17.04 24.42 -14.77
N GLU A 439 -15.86 25.06 -14.89
CA GLU A 439 -15.58 26.02 -15.94
C GLU A 439 -14.95 25.34 -17.17
N LYS A 440 -15.43 25.67 -18.37
CA LYS A 440 -14.81 25.23 -19.63
C LYS A 440 -13.46 25.92 -19.81
N ILE A 441 -12.41 25.12 -20.00
CA ILE A 441 -11.07 25.63 -20.27
C ILE A 441 -10.98 26.00 -21.76
N PRO A 442 -10.59 27.24 -22.11
CA PRO A 442 -10.47 27.65 -23.51
C PRO A 442 -9.35 26.87 -24.20
N LYS A 443 -9.53 26.52 -25.48
CA LYS A 443 -8.54 25.76 -26.27
C LYS A 443 -7.15 26.42 -26.30
N SER A 444 -7.09 27.75 -26.17
CA SER A 444 -5.84 28.53 -26.10
C SER A 444 -5.01 28.29 -24.84
N ALA A 445 -5.61 27.76 -23.78
CA ALA A 445 -4.91 27.38 -22.54
C ALA A 445 -4.52 25.89 -22.52
N GLN A 446 -4.78 25.17 -23.63
CA GLN A 446 -4.54 23.73 -23.74
C GLN A 446 -3.41 23.46 -24.74
N ARG A 447 -2.53 22.52 -24.39
CA ARG A 447 -1.52 21.96 -25.27
C ARG A 447 -1.75 20.47 -25.44
N TYR A 448 -1.90 20.02 -26.68
CA TYR A 448 -2.12 18.62 -27.02
C TYR A 448 -0.76 17.97 -27.29
N ALA A 449 -0.40 16.97 -26.49
CA ALA A 449 0.78 16.15 -26.71
C ALA A 449 0.36 14.85 -27.41
N ASP A 450 0.88 14.62 -28.60
CA ASP A 450 0.61 13.42 -29.39
C ASP A 450 1.36 12.21 -28.80
N TRP A 451 0.59 11.23 -28.34
CA TRP A 451 1.04 9.91 -27.90
C TRP A 451 0.45 8.77 -28.74
N VAL A 452 -0.19 9.07 -29.88
CA VAL A 452 -0.77 8.09 -30.80
C VAL A 452 0.29 7.09 -31.24
N TYR A 453 1.45 7.60 -31.66
CA TYR A 453 2.63 6.78 -31.92
C TYR A 453 3.91 7.52 -31.59
N GLN A 454 4.77 6.89 -30.78
CA GLN A 454 6.05 7.45 -30.37
C GLN A 454 7.05 6.34 -29.96
N LEU A 455 8.36 6.63 -30.04
CA LEU A 455 9.48 5.69 -29.76
C LEU A 455 10.19 5.88 -28.40
N ARG A 456 9.70 6.81 -27.59
CA ARG A 456 10.04 7.05 -26.17
C ARG A 456 9.42 5.98 -25.27
N PRO A 457 9.92 5.84 -24.02
CA PRO A 457 9.30 4.99 -23.01
C PRO A 457 7.80 5.28 -22.85
N ARG A 458 7.00 4.21 -22.72
CA ARG A 458 5.55 4.28 -22.47
C ARG A 458 5.28 3.91 -21.00
N PRO A 459 4.21 4.46 -20.37
CA PRO A 459 3.65 3.89 -19.16
C PRO A 459 3.16 2.45 -19.44
N GLU A 460 2.74 1.75 -18.38
CA GLU A 460 2.36 0.33 -18.45
C GLU A 460 1.12 0.06 -19.32
N TYR A 461 0.34 1.10 -19.64
CA TYR A 461 -0.86 1.00 -20.48
C TYR A 461 -0.65 1.67 -21.85
N ALA A 462 -1.45 1.26 -22.83
CA ALA A 462 -1.41 1.83 -24.17
C ALA A 462 -1.87 3.30 -24.16
N VAL A 463 -0.97 4.20 -24.54
CA VAL A 463 -1.19 5.67 -24.55
C VAL A 463 -1.70 6.17 -25.90
N ASN A 464 -2.18 5.29 -26.79
CA ASN A 464 -2.47 5.55 -28.20
C ASN A 464 -3.51 6.68 -28.42
N GLY A 465 -3.14 7.94 -28.25
CA GLY A 465 -4.03 9.10 -28.22
C GLY A 465 -3.29 10.36 -27.78
N TYR A 466 -4.03 11.39 -27.40
CA TYR A 466 -3.48 12.66 -26.94
C TYR A 466 -3.48 12.76 -25.41
N ARG A 467 -2.40 13.32 -24.88
CA ARG A 467 -2.38 13.86 -23.52
C ARG A 467 -2.58 15.37 -23.57
N ILE A 468 -3.67 15.85 -23.00
CA ILE A 468 -3.98 17.28 -22.94
C ILE A 468 -3.29 17.84 -21.69
N HIS A 469 -2.49 18.89 -21.88
CA HIS A 469 -1.86 19.67 -20.83
C HIS A 469 -2.56 21.03 -20.72
N VAL A 470 -2.91 21.44 -19.51
CA VAL A 470 -3.55 22.73 -19.23
C VAL A 470 -2.75 23.45 -18.17
N ASP A 471 -2.27 24.65 -18.50
CA ASP A 471 -1.67 25.53 -17.51
C ASP A 471 -2.77 26.08 -16.58
N LEU A 472 -2.64 25.77 -15.29
CA LEU A 472 -3.59 26.17 -14.27
C LEU A 472 -3.22 27.49 -13.59
N ILE A 473 -2.04 28.05 -13.88
CA ILE A 473 -1.57 29.29 -13.25
C ILE A 473 -2.56 30.43 -13.48
N ASP A 474 -2.57 31.38 -12.54
CA ASP A 474 -3.51 32.50 -12.45
C ASP A 474 -4.96 32.09 -12.18
N LYS A 475 -5.70 31.75 -13.24
CA LYS A 475 -7.16 31.70 -13.20
C LYS A 475 -7.69 30.36 -12.68
N TYR A 476 -6.97 29.28 -12.92
CA TYR A 476 -7.47 27.92 -12.76
C TYR A 476 -6.77 27.16 -11.63
N LEU A 477 -6.12 27.86 -10.70
CA LEU A 477 -5.39 27.24 -9.60
C LEU A 477 -6.28 26.25 -8.84
N PRO A 478 -5.76 25.05 -8.49
CA PRO A 478 -6.49 24.09 -7.68
C PRO A 478 -6.93 24.70 -6.36
N LYS A 479 -8.11 24.28 -5.90
CA LYS A 479 -8.57 24.53 -4.53
C LYS A 479 -7.94 23.48 -3.61
N ILE A 480 -7.72 23.84 -2.35
CA ILE A 480 -7.42 22.84 -1.32
C ILE A 480 -8.64 21.94 -1.19
N GLY A 481 -8.43 20.63 -1.30
CA GLY A 481 -9.47 19.61 -1.27
C GLY A 481 -9.83 19.07 -2.65
N GLU A 482 -11.10 18.70 -2.82
CA GLU A 482 -11.58 18.12 -4.08
C GLU A 482 -11.64 19.14 -5.22
N ASN A 483 -11.06 18.74 -6.36
CA ASN A 483 -11.18 19.43 -7.64
C ASN A 483 -11.80 18.50 -8.66
N LYS A 484 -12.60 19.05 -9.58
CA LYS A 484 -13.42 18.26 -10.52
C LYS A 484 -12.98 18.46 -11.96
N VAL A 485 -12.83 17.35 -12.67
CA VAL A 485 -12.60 17.29 -14.12
C VAL A 485 -13.82 16.70 -14.79
N ASN A 486 -14.23 17.29 -15.91
CA ASN A 486 -15.12 16.62 -16.86
C ASN A 486 -14.58 16.77 -18.28
N VAL A 487 -14.95 15.83 -19.14
CA VAL A 487 -14.59 15.84 -20.57
C VAL A 487 -15.86 15.72 -21.40
N LEU A 488 -15.95 16.47 -22.49
CA LEU A 488 -17.01 16.38 -23.49
C LEU A 488 -16.38 16.19 -24.88
N ILE A 489 -16.80 15.16 -25.60
CA ILE A 489 -16.45 14.97 -27.00
C ILE A 489 -17.53 15.67 -27.84
N ASN A 490 -17.19 16.80 -28.45
CA ASN A 490 -18.07 17.50 -29.38
C ASN A 490 -18.15 16.79 -30.73
N LYS A 491 -17.01 16.24 -31.17
CA LYS A 491 -16.90 15.50 -32.43
C LYS A 491 -15.88 14.38 -32.24
N LYS A 492 -16.23 13.16 -32.66
CA LYS A 492 -15.33 12.01 -32.72
C LYS A 492 -15.04 11.67 -34.18
N ASP A 493 -13.82 11.27 -34.51
CA ASP A 493 -13.52 10.70 -35.82
C ASP A 493 -14.32 9.41 -36.05
N GLU A 494 -15.08 9.38 -37.12
CA GLU A 494 -15.98 8.28 -37.47
C GLU A 494 -15.25 7.02 -37.95
N GLN A 495 -13.97 7.14 -38.36
CA GLN A 495 -13.18 6.00 -38.84
C GLN A 495 -12.55 5.21 -37.68
N ILE A 496 -12.36 5.83 -36.52
CA ILE A 496 -11.84 5.16 -35.33
C ILE A 496 -13.01 4.46 -34.63
N VAL A 497 -13.00 3.14 -34.57
CA VAL A 497 -14.09 2.37 -33.91
C VAL A 497 -13.93 2.32 -32.40
N ASP A 498 -12.70 2.41 -31.90
CA ASP A 498 -12.42 2.35 -30.47
C ASP A 498 -12.98 3.56 -29.73
N ALA A 499 -13.49 3.32 -28.52
CA ALA A 499 -14.03 4.38 -27.68
C ALA A 499 -12.89 5.22 -27.09
N ILE A 500 -13.13 6.54 -26.99
CA ILE A 500 -12.25 7.44 -26.25
C ILE A 500 -12.54 7.25 -24.76
N LYS A 501 -11.49 7.16 -23.96
CA LYS A 501 -11.58 7.01 -22.50
C LYS A 501 -10.79 8.09 -21.80
N VAL A 502 -11.17 8.46 -20.59
CA VAL A 502 -10.25 9.12 -19.66
C VAL A 502 -9.46 8.02 -18.97
N ALA A 503 -8.15 7.98 -19.20
CA ALA A 503 -7.26 6.94 -18.64
C ALA A 503 -6.45 7.44 -17.45
N GLU A 504 -6.10 8.73 -17.44
CA GLU A 504 -5.34 9.34 -16.36
C GLU A 504 -5.77 10.80 -16.20
N VAL A 505 -5.83 11.24 -14.94
CA VAL A 505 -5.92 12.66 -14.57
C VAL A 505 -4.80 12.94 -13.59
N ARG A 506 -3.99 13.97 -13.85
CA ARG A 506 -2.85 14.34 -13.00
C ARG A 506 -2.81 15.86 -12.80
N VAL A 507 -2.52 16.31 -11.58
CA VAL A 507 -2.17 17.70 -11.28
C VAL A 507 -0.69 17.74 -10.88
N ALA A 508 0.12 18.35 -11.73
CA ALA A 508 1.55 18.53 -11.51
C ALA A 508 1.84 19.91 -10.93
N ILE A 509 2.48 19.94 -9.76
CA ILE A 509 2.86 21.16 -9.05
C ILE A 509 4.37 21.14 -8.86
N ASP A 510 5.03 22.20 -9.32
CA ASP A 510 6.47 22.38 -9.11
C ASP A 510 6.74 23.69 -8.38
N TYR A 511 7.67 23.65 -7.43
CA TYR A 511 8.01 24.76 -6.56
C TYR A 511 9.40 25.32 -6.83
N LEU A 512 9.54 26.62 -6.64
CA LEU A 512 10.84 27.27 -6.55
C LEU A 512 11.33 27.23 -5.10
N PRO A 513 12.66 27.11 -4.87
CA PRO A 513 13.21 27.15 -3.52
C PRO A 513 12.93 28.49 -2.81
N HIS A 514 12.83 29.58 -3.58
CA HIS A 514 12.42 30.91 -3.14
C HIS A 514 11.91 31.71 -4.34
N ARG A 515 11.39 32.93 -4.11
CA ARG A 515 10.92 33.80 -5.19
C ARG A 515 12.03 34.07 -6.20
N ASN A 516 11.78 33.75 -7.47
CA ASN A 516 12.76 33.84 -8.58
C ASN A 516 14.01 32.96 -8.38
N GLY A 517 13.96 31.95 -7.51
CA GLY A 517 15.05 31.00 -7.36
C GLY A 517 15.19 30.13 -8.61
N LEU A 518 16.41 29.64 -8.86
CA LEU A 518 16.68 28.67 -9.92
C LEU A 518 16.19 27.28 -9.50
N ARG A 519 15.74 26.49 -10.47
CA ARG A 519 15.48 25.07 -10.30
C ARG A 519 16.72 24.23 -10.59
N ASP A 520 16.66 22.97 -10.16
CA ASP A 520 17.76 22.01 -10.36
C ASP A 520 18.04 21.74 -11.85
N ASP A 521 17.02 21.87 -12.72
CA ASP A 521 17.16 21.74 -14.17
C ASP A 521 17.60 23.03 -14.87
N GLU A 522 17.63 24.16 -14.17
CA GLU A 522 18.19 25.44 -14.64
C GLU A 522 19.69 25.54 -14.30
N ALA A 523 20.44 24.53 -14.76
CA ALA A 523 21.89 24.50 -14.58
C ALA A 523 22.57 25.52 -15.49
N TYR A 524 23.68 26.10 -15.01
CA TYR A 524 24.63 26.78 -15.90
C TYR A 524 25.30 25.68 -16.73
N GLU A 525 24.90 25.52 -17.99
CA GLU A 525 25.57 24.61 -18.93
C GLU A 525 27.06 24.99 -19.01
N GLU A 526 27.96 24.01 -18.79
CA GLU A 526 29.39 24.15 -19.12
C GLU A 526 29.66 23.82 -20.59
#